data_AF-A0A9X0K1Z1-F1
#
_entry.id   AF-A0A9X0K1Z1-F1
#
_cell.length_a   1.000
_cell.length_b   1.000
_cell.length_c   1.000
_cell.angle_alpha   90.00
_cell.angle_beta   90.00
_cell.angle_gamma   90.00
#
_symmetry.space_group_name_H-M   'P 1'
#
loop_
_entity.id
_entity.type
_entity.pdbx_description
1 polymer ?
#
loop_
_entity_poly.entity_id
_entity_poly.type
_entity_poly.pdbx_seq_one_letter_code
_entity_poly.pdbx_strand_id
1 'polypeptide(L)'
;MQVEQNQRQSETGPATLAITFETPELMIATLGPNDELLRILTGAYPDVQFRPNGSTLSLLGDPVQVRKAQRVTEEARSLAQRGSRMSAETIEQIIKMLSAGNRDAPTDVLGLKILSGRGRSIRPKTVNQKSYVDAIEDSTVTFGIGPAGTGKTFLAMAMAVAALQDKQVNRIILTRPAVEAGEKLGFLPGTLSEKIDPYLRPLYDALHDMVDPDSIPRLLEAGTIEVAPLAYMRGRTLNDAFVILDEAQNTTSEQMKMFLTRLGFGSKMVVTGDVTQVDLPGNAVSGLRMASEVLEGIEDISICRLDASDVVRHRLIADIVSAYDRWDDDRRKGRQRPRHTK
;
A
#
# COMPACT_ATOMS: atom_id res chain seq x y z
N MET A 1 37.55 -29.20 -40.57
CA MET A 1 36.44 -29.91 -39.90
C MET A 1 36.98 -30.50 -38.59
N GLN A 2 36.89 -29.75 -37.49
CA GLN A 2 37.02 -30.19 -36.07
C GLN A 2 37.26 -28.95 -35.19
N VAL A 3 36.29 -28.04 -35.13
CA VAL A 3 36.21 -27.03 -34.07
C VAL A 3 34.73 -26.74 -33.83
N GLU A 4 33.95 -27.74 -33.40
CA GLU A 4 32.54 -27.53 -33.08
C GLU A 4 31.96 -28.61 -32.16
N GLN A 5 32.71 -29.00 -31.12
CA GLN A 5 32.18 -29.83 -30.04
C GLN A 5 32.88 -29.49 -28.73
N ASN A 6 32.49 -28.39 -28.07
CA ASN A 6 32.74 -28.20 -26.63
C ASN A 6 31.97 -27.04 -25.97
N GLN A 7 30.67 -26.89 -26.23
CA GLN A 7 29.82 -25.91 -25.51
C GLN A 7 28.47 -26.46 -25.06
N ARG A 8 28.43 -27.70 -24.58
CA ARG A 8 27.33 -28.21 -23.76
C ARG A 8 27.87 -29.09 -22.64
N GLN A 9 28.54 -28.47 -21.68
CA GLN A 9 28.67 -29.06 -20.34
C GLN A 9 27.62 -28.41 -19.46
N SER A 10 26.64 -29.21 -19.07
CA SER A 10 25.67 -28.93 -18.03
C SER A 10 26.39 -28.73 -16.69
N GLU A 11 26.32 -27.54 -16.12
CA GLU A 11 26.69 -27.27 -14.72
C GLU A 11 25.68 -27.96 -13.79
N THR A 12 25.84 -29.26 -13.56
CA THR A 12 24.99 -30.08 -12.67
C THR A 12 25.69 -30.39 -11.33
N GLY A 13 26.43 -29.41 -10.80
CA GLY A 13 27.03 -29.47 -9.46
C GLY A 13 26.40 -28.44 -8.53
N PRO A 14 26.44 -28.65 -7.19
CA PRO A 14 25.97 -27.65 -6.24
C PRO A 14 26.76 -26.35 -6.39
N ALA A 15 26.06 -25.23 -6.56
CA ALA A 15 26.68 -23.92 -6.63
C ALA A 15 27.07 -23.47 -5.22
N THR A 16 28.22 -22.82 -5.08
CA THR A 16 28.65 -22.14 -3.85
C THR A 16 28.84 -20.66 -4.16
N LEU A 17 28.10 -19.79 -3.47
CA LEU A 17 28.24 -18.35 -3.54
C LEU A 17 28.47 -17.77 -2.14
N ALA A 18 29.21 -16.67 -2.06
CA ALA A 18 29.51 -16.00 -0.81
C ALA A 18 29.15 -14.52 -0.92
N ILE A 19 28.44 -14.01 0.09
CA ILE A 19 28.08 -12.60 0.23
C ILE A 19 28.89 -12.04 1.38
N THR A 20 29.79 -11.11 1.07
CA THR A 20 30.60 -10.42 2.08
C THR A 20 29.95 -9.10 2.47
N PHE A 21 29.90 -8.83 3.76
CA PHE A 21 29.39 -7.60 4.37
C PHE A 21 30.57 -6.70 4.75
N GLU A 22 30.42 -5.39 4.57
CA GLU A 22 31.50 -4.44 4.91
C GLU A 22 31.83 -4.49 6.41
N THR A 23 30.82 -4.72 7.26
CA THR A 23 31.01 -4.86 8.71
C THR A 23 30.12 -5.96 9.30
N PRO A 24 30.51 -6.56 10.44
CA PRO A 24 29.65 -7.51 11.17
C PRO A 24 28.30 -6.91 11.57
N GLU A 25 28.25 -5.63 11.91
CA GLU A 25 27.02 -4.93 12.30
C GLU A 25 26.03 -4.86 11.14
N LEU A 26 26.51 -4.63 9.92
CA LEU A 26 25.64 -4.66 8.75
C LEU A 26 25.11 -6.06 8.48
N MET A 27 25.93 -7.09 8.67
CA MET A 27 25.46 -8.47 8.56
C MET A 27 24.33 -8.73 9.57
N ILE A 28 24.52 -8.36 10.84
CA ILE A 28 23.48 -8.49 11.89
C ILE A 28 22.21 -7.72 11.50
N ALA A 29 22.35 -6.48 11.02
CA ALA A 29 21.21 -5.67 10.58
C ALA A 29 20.46 -6.30 9.39
N THR A 30 21.20 -6.94 8.46
CA THR A 30 20.64 -7.63 7.29
C THR A 30 19.93 -8.92 7.68
N LEU A 31 20.52 -9.71 8.59
CA LEU A 31 19.91 -10.95 9.07
C LEU A 31 18.63 -10.69 9.87
N GLY A 32 18.56 -9.53 10.54
CA GLY A 32 17.42 -9.13 11.34
C GLY A 32 17.36 -9.83 12.70
N PRO A 33 16.32 -9.56 13.50
CA PRO A 33 16.19 -10.11 14.85
C PRO A 33 16.07 -11.64 14.80
N ASN A 34 16.85 -12.35 15.64
CA ASN A 34 16.85 -13.82 15.71
C ASN A 34 17.08 -14.51 14.34
N ASP A 35 17.95 -13.93 13.50
CA ASP A 35 18.28 -14.46 12.16
C ASP A 35 17.05 -14.70 11.27
N GLU A 36 16.07 -13.80 11.38
CA GLU A 36 14.78 -13.92 10.70
C GLU A 36 14.91 -14.09 9.17
N LEU A 37 15.87 -13.42 8.55
CA LEU A 37 16.21 -13.60 7.14
C LEU A 37 16.58 -15.05 6.84
N LEU A 38 17.48 -15.66 7.63
CA LEU A 38 17.91 -17.04 7.40
C LEU A 38 16.76 -18.01 7.57
N ARG A 39 15.92 -17.81 8.59
CA ARG A 39 14.74 -18.65 8.84
C ARG A 39 13.77 -18.62 7.66
N ILE A 40 13.50 -17.44 7.10
CA ILE A 40 12.58 -17.28 5.98
C ILE A 40 13.18 -17.81 4.69
N LEU A 41 14.46 -17.51 4.41
CA LEU A 41 15.16 -18.03 3.25
C LEU A 41 15.25 -19.55 3.26
N THR A 42 15.48 -20.18 4.42
CA THR A 42 15.50 -21.64 4.56
C THR A 42 14.14 -22.26 4.23
N GLY A 43 13.04 -21.60 4.60
CA GLY A 43 11.69 -22.04 4.24
C GLY A 43 11.36 -21.84 2.75
N ALA A 44 11.81 -20.73 2.17
CA ALA A 44 11.55 -20.39 0.77
C ALA A 44 12.43 -21.15 -0.23
N TYR A 45 13.65 -21.52 0.18
CA TYR A 45 14.67 -22.18 -0.63
C TYR A 45 15.26 -23.39 0.12
N PRO A 46 14.49 -24.49 0.26
CA PRO A 46 14.88 -25.64 1.08
C PRO A 46 16.12 -26.38 0.57
N ASP A 47 16.46 -26.23 -0.72
CA ASP A 47 17.64 -26.85 -1.33
C ASP A 47 18.90 -26.00 -1.21
N VAL A 48 18.86 -24.93 -0.39
CA VAL A 48 19.99 -24.03 -0.12
C VAL A 48 20.38 -24.10 1.35
N GLN A 49 21.64 -24.40 1.60
CA GLN A 49 22.26 -24.28 2.92
C GLN A 49 22.85 -22.88 3.09
N PHE A 50 22.48 -22.20 4.17
CA PHE A 50 22.99 -20.90 4.57
C PHE A 50 23.99 -21.05 5.71
N ARG A 51 25.23 -20.57 5.52
CA ARG A 51 26.31 -20.68 6.52
C ARG A 51 26.90 -19.30 6.81
N PRO A 52 26.50 -18.65 7.93
CA PRO A 52 27.15 -17.42 8.37
C PRO A 52 28.53 -17.73 8.96
N ASN A 53 29.56 -16.99 8.54
CA ASN A 53 30.92 -17.06 9.07
C ASN A 53 31.58 -15.68 9.09
N GLY A 54 31.80 -15.12 10.29
CA GLY A 54 32.33 -13.77 10.45
C GLY A 54 31.42 -12.74 9.79
N SER A 55 31.94 -12.01 8.81
CA SER A 55 31.20 -11.03 7.98
C SER A 55 30.82 -11.59 6.60
N THR A 56 30.77 -12.92 6.43
CA THR A 56 30.42 -13.56 5.16
C THR A 56 29.27 -14.54 5.35
N LEU A 57 28.30 -14.53 4.43
CA LEU A 57 27.24 -15.53 4.34
C LEU A 57 27.48 -16.40 3.10
N SER A 58 27.73 -17.69 3.31
CA SER A 58 27.87 -18.66 2.22
C SER A 58 26.55 -19.36 1.93
N LEU A 59 26.21 -19.47 0.65
CA LEU A 59 25.02 -20.13 0.12
C LEU A 59 25.47 -21.32 -0.73
N LEU A 60 25.01 -22.54 -0.38
CA LEU A 60 25.39 -23.78 -1.06
C LEU A 60 24.15 -24.59 -1.44
N GLY A 61 24.01 -25.00 -2.69
CA GLY A 61 22.82 -25.76 -3.10
C GLY A 61 22.54 -25.77 -4.59
N ASP A 62 21.26 -25.94 -4.94
CA ASP A 62 20.78 -25.83 -6.32
C ASP A 62 21.15 -24.47 -6.95
N PRO A 63 21.80 -24.41 -8.12
CA PRO A 63 22.25 -23.15 -8.71
C PRO A 63 21.14 -22.11 -8.94
N VAL A 64 19.91 -22.55 -9.24
CA VAL A 64 18.79 -21.63 -9.49
C VAL A 64 18.30 -21.04 -8.17
N GLN A 65 18.11 -21.87 -7.14
CA GLN A 65 17.70 -21.39 -5.82
C GLN A 65 18.77 -20.54 -5.14
N VAL A 66 20.05 -20.92 -5.25
CA VAL A 66 21.17 -20.14 -4.72
C VAL A 66 21.18 -18.73 -5.31
N ARG A 67 21.00 -18.57 -6.63
CA ARG A 67 20.92 -17.24 -7.26
C ARG A 67 19.70 -16.43 -6.81
N LYS A 68 18.54 -17.07 -6.62
CA LYS A 68 17.34 -16.39 -6.12
C LYS A 68 17.55 -15.92 -4.67
N ALA A 69 18.05 -16.79 -3.82
CA ALA A 69 18.35 -16.49 -2.42
C ALA A 69 19.41 -15.38 -2.30
N GLN A 70 20.46 -15.42 -3.13
CA GLN A 70 21.47 -14.38 -3.19
C GLN A 70 20.85 -13.01 -3.48
N ARG A 71 20.01 -12.91 -4.53
CA ARG A 71 19.34 -11.64 -4.87
C ARG A 71 18.50 -11.11 -3.71
N VAL A 72 17.76 -11.98 -3.00
CA VAL A 72 16.99 -11.58 -1.81
C VAL A 72 17.91 -11.03 -0.72
N THR A 73 19.04 -11.71 -0.46
CA THR A 73 20.01 -11.26 0.55
C THR A 73 20.68 -9.94 0.16
N GLU A 74 20.99 -9.72 -1.12
CA GLU A 74 21.58 -8.47 -1.60
C GLU A 74 20.62 -7.28 -1.46
N GLU A 75 19.33 -7.48 -1.79
CA GLU A 75 18.28 -6.47 -1.57
C GLU A 75 18.07 -6.19 -0.08
N ALA A 76 18.04 -7.23 0.76
CA ALA A 76 17.94 -7.07 2.21
C ALA A 76 19.15 -6.30 2.77
N ARG A 77 20.37 -6.58 2.28
CA ARG A 77 21.59 -5.86 2.65
C ARG A 77 21.50 -4.40 2.27
N SER A 78 21.08 -4.09 1.04
CA SER A 78 20.92 -2.72 0.55
C SER A 78 19.89 -1.93 1.38
N LEU A 79 18.77 -2.56 1.75
CA LEU A 79 17.78 -1.96 2.64
C LEU A 79 18.32 -1.72 4.06
N ALA A 80 19.07 -2.68 4.61
CA ALA A 80 19.71 -2.54 5.91
C ALA A 80 20.75 -1.40 5.92
N GLN A 81 21.53 -1.24 4.84
CA GLN A 81 22.44 -0.11 4.65
C GLN A 81 21.71 1.24 4.66
N ARG A 82 20.48 1.30 4.12
CA ARG A 82 19.59 2.49 4.19
C ARG A 82 18.90 2.66 5.56
N GLY A 83 19.28 1.89 6.58
CA GLY A 83 18.70 1.93 7.92
C GLY A 83 17.26 1.43 7.99
N SER A 84 16.85 0.54 7.07
CA SER A 84 15.58 -0.16 7.18
C SER A 84 15.70 -1.35 8.11
N ARG A 85 14.77 -1.48 9.06
CA ARG A 85 14.69 -2.66 9.91
C ARG A 85 14.26 -3.88 9.09
N MET A 86 15.06 -4.93 9.10
CA MET A 86 14.69 -6.22 8.51
C MET A 86 13.70 -6.94 9.43
N SER A 87 12.47 -7.09 8.95
CA SER A 87 11.39 -7.84 9.60
C SER A 87 10.91 -8.95 8.66
N ALA A 88 10.24 -9.97 9.20
CA ALA A 88 9.64 -11.04 8.40
C ALA A 88 8.83 -10.51 7.22
N GLU A 89 7.96 -9.53 7.47
CA GLU A 89 7.13 -8.90 6.45
C GLU A 89 7.97 -8.25 5.33
N THR A 90 9.06 -7.55 5.70
CA THR A 90 9.95 -6.92 4.71
C THR A 90 10.62 -7.98 3.84
N ILE A 91 11.09 -9.07 4.45
CA ILE A 91 11.79 -10.16 3.75
C ILE A 91 10.83 -10.92 2.82
N GLU A 92 9.65 -11.27 3.30
CA GLU A 92 8.59 -11.91 2.50
C GLU A 92 8.20 -11.04 1.30
N GLN A 93 8.16 -9.72 1.49
CA GLN A 93 7.85 -8.79 0.42
C GLN A 93 8.97 -8.70 -0.64
N ILE A 94 10.24 -8.71 -0.24
CA ILE A 94 11.37 -8.79 -1.17
C ILE A 94 11.27 -10.06 -2.03
N ILE A 95 11.00 -11.21 -1.40
CA ILE A 95 10.83 -12.48 -2.11
C ILE A 95 9.68 -12.40 -3.11
N LYS A 96 8.53 -11.86 -2.69
CA LYS A 96 7.35 -11.70 -3.55
C LYS A 96 7.65 -10.81 -4.77
N MET A 97 8.30 -9.67 -4.56
CA MET A 97 8.65 -8.73 -5.64
C MET A 97 9.64 -9.33 -6.64
N LEU A 98 10.68 -10.01 -6.16
CA LEU A 98 11.66 -10.67 -7.03
C LEU A 98 11.06 -11.85 -7.80
N SER A 99 10.11 -12.56 -7.20
CA SER A 99 9.42 -13.69 -7.84
C SER A 99 8.42 -13.24 -8.91
N ALA A 100 7.81 -12.06 -8.73
CA ALA A 100 6.90 -11.46 -9.72
C ALA A 100 7.64 -10.90 -10.95
N GLY A 101 8.97 -10.77 -10.91
CA GLY A 101 9.74 -10.22 -12.03
C GLY A 101 9.51 -8.72 -12.23
N ASN A 102 9.20 -8.00 -11.15
CA ASN A 102 8.98 -6.55 -11.20
C ASN A 102 10.21 -5.80 -11.72
N ARG A 103 9.96 -4.69 -12.44
CA ARG A 103 11.03 -3.84 -13.00
C ARG A 103 11.77 -3.05 -11.92
N ASP A 104 11.05 -2.56 -10.92
CA ASP A 104 11.64 -1.81 -9.81
C ASP A 104 12.32 -2.74 -8.80
N ALA A 105 13.51 -2.36 -8.35
CA ALA A 105 14.22 -3.09 -7.32
C ALA A 105 13.45 -3.00 -5.98
N PRO A 106 13.36 -4.10 -5.21
CA PRO A 106 12.79 -4.08 -3.86
C PRO A 106 13.34 -2.97 -2.97
N THR A 107 14.64 -2.67 -3.08
CA THR A 107 15.26 -1.57 -2.33
C THR A 107 14.66 -0.20 -2.66
N ASP A 108 14.28 0.07 -3.91
CA ASP A 108 13.75 1.38 -4.33
C ASP A 108 12.31 1.59 -3.88
N VAL A 109 11.53 0.51 -3.80
CA VAL A 109 10.17 0.54 -3.23
C VAL A 109 10.23 0.62 -1.71
N LEU A 110 10.86 -0.36 -1.06
CA LEU A 110 10.82 -0.52 0.39
C LEU A 110 11.74 0.48 1.11
N GLY A 111 12.69 1.08 0.41
CA GLY A 111 13.57 2.11 0.94
C GLY A 111 12.95 3.50 0.98
N LEU A 112 11.87 3.76 0.21
CA LEU A 112 11.18 5.05 0.19
C LEU A 112 10.42 5.26 1.50
N LYS A 113 10.85 6.22 2.34
CA LYS A 113 10.17 6.56 3.60
C LYS A 113 9.38 7.85 3.40
N ILE A 114 8.06 7.78 3.52
CA ILE A 114 7.17 8.95 3.42
C ILE A 114 7.14 9.70 4.74
N LEU A 115 6.87 8.99 5.83
CA LEU A 115 6.87 9.52 7.19
C LEU A 115 7.65 8.61 8.12
N SER A 116 8.33 9.20 9.09
CA SER A 116 9.01 8.47 10.16
C SER A 116 8.65 9.10 11.50
N GLY A 117 7.93 8.36 12.34
CA GLY A 117 7.50 8.84 13.66
C GLY A 117 7.25 7.69 14.64
N ARG A 118 7.61 7.88 15.92
CA ARG A 118 7.35 6.93 17.02
C ARG A 118 7.76 5.48 16.73
N GLY A 119 8.89 5.30 16.05
CA GLY A 119 9.45 3.97 15.73
C GLY A 119 8.73 3.22 14.60
N ARG A 120 7.80 3.86 13.89
CA ARG A 120 7.14 3.34 12.69
C ARG A 120 7.44 4.25 11.49
N SER A 121 7.76 3.64 10.36
CA SER A 121 7.93 4.34 9.08
C SER A 121 6.80 3.96 8.14
N ILE A 122 6.12 4.95 7.58
CA ILE A 122 5.12 4.74 6.54
C ILE A 122 5.83 4.76 5.19
N ARG A 123 5.64 3.72 4.40
CA ARG A 123 6.30 3.49 3.12
C ARG A 123 5.42 2.64 2.19
N PRO A 124 5.56 2.78 0.86
CA PRO A 124 5.00 1.81 -0.06
C PRO A 124 5.65 0.44 0.19
N LYS A 125 4.85 -0.61 0.03
CA LYS A 125 5.25 -2.00 0.19
C LYS A 125 5.20 -2.76 -1.14
N THR A 126 4.51 -2.23 -2.13
CA THR A 126 4.40 -2.83 -3.47
C THR A 126 4.80 -1.83 -4.56
N VAL A 127 5.07 -2.34 -5.76
CA VAL A 127 5.42 -1.50 -6.92
C VAL A 127 4.28 -0.55 -7.30
N ASN A 128 3.04 -1.02 -7.30
CA ASN A 128 1.89 -0.16 -7.61
C ASN A 128 1.68 0.89 -6.52
N GLN A 129 1.94 0.56 -5.24
CA GLN A 129 1.93 1.54 -4.15
C GLN A 129 3.02 2.60 -4.32
N LYS A 130 4.23 2.22 -4.76
CA LYS A 130 5.29 3.19 -5.08
C LYS A 130 4.85 4.07 -6.26
N SER A 131 4.39 3.47 -7.34
CA SER A 131 3.90 4.21 -8.53
C SER A 131 2.78 5.18 -8.18
N TYR A 132 1.90 4.81 -7.23
CA TYR A 132 0.87 5.69 -6.71
C TYR A 132 1.43 6.85 -5.89
N VAL A 133 2.43 6.61 -5.04
CA VAL A 133 3.11 7.65 -4.28
C VAL A 133 3.84 8.63 -5.22
N ASP A 134 4.59 8.11 -6.19
CA ASP A 134 5.28 8.91 -7.21
C ASP A 134 4.27 9.79 -7.98
N ALA A 135 3.12 9.21 -8.38
CA ALA A 135 2.06 9.96 -9.05
C ALA A 135 1.47 11.10 -8.20
N ILE A 136 1.34 10.92 -6.89
CA ILE A 136 0.90 11.98 -5.97
C ILE A 136 1.92 13.12 -5.93
N GLU A 137 3.22 12.83 -5.97
CA GLU A 137 4.29 13.84 -6.01
C GLU A 137 4.26 14.60 -7.34
N ASP A 138 4.13 13.89 -8.46
CA ASP A 138 4.31 14.44 -9.79
C ASP A 138 3.06 15.11 -10.38
N SER A 139 1.85 14.75 -9.92
CA SER A 139 0.58 15.25 -10.47
C SER A 139 -0.17 16.16 -9.50
N THR A 140 -0.93 17.11 -10.04
CA THR A 140 -1.84 17.96 -9.26
C THR A 140 -3.07 17.19 -8.81
N VAL A 141 -3.62 16.31 -9.65
CA VAL A 141 -4.75 15.44 -9.29
C VAL A 141 -4.35 13.97 -9.46
N THR A 142 -4.56 13.16 -8.43
CA THR A 142 -4.29 11.71 -8.49
C THR A 142 -5.51 10.92 -8.07
N PHE A 143 -5.87 9.90 -8.84
CA PHE A 143 -6.92 8.94 -8.50
C PHE A 143 -6.27 7.62 -8.04
N GLY A 144 -6.50 7.23 -6.79
CA GLY A 144 -6.09 5.94 -6.24
C GLY A 144 -7.29 4.97 -6.21
N ILE A 145 -7.40 4.09 -7.20
CA ILE A 145 -8.54 3.18 -7.35
C ILE A 145 -8.10 1.76 -7.07
N GLY A 146 -8.75 1.09 -6.11
CA GLY A 146 -8.49 -0.32 -5.87
C GLY A 146 -9.15 -0.87 -4.61
N PRO A 147 -9.00 -2.18 -4.32
CA PRO A 147 -9.65 -2.84 -3.20
C PRO A 147 -9.34 -2.26 -1.82
N ALA A 148 -10.16 -2.61 -0.83
CA ALA A 148 -9.90 -2.28 0.57
C ALA A 148 -8.61 -2.95 1.10
N GLY A 149 -7.77 -2.16 1.77
CA GLY A 149 -6.49 -2.63 2.34
C GLY A 149 -5.29 -2.56 1.39
N THR A 150 -5.45 -2.01 0.19
CA THR A 150 -4.33 -1.71 -0.75
C THR A 150 -3.50 -0.48 -0.34
N GLY A 151 -3.91 0.25 0.69
CA GLY A 151 -3.18 1.40 1.21
C GLY A 151 -3.48 2.74 0.53
N LYS A 152 -4.40 2.81 -0.44
CA LYS A 152 -4.73 4.03 -1.20
C LYS A 152 -4.95 5.29 -0.34
N THR A 153 -5.84 5.22 0.64
CA THR A 153 -6.16 6.37 1.51
C THR A 153 -5.04 6.64 2.51
N PHE A 154 -4.48 5.57 3.09
CA PHE A 154 -3.43 5.67 4.10
C PHE A 154 -2.13 6.29 3.53
N LEU A 155 -1.71 5.89 2.34
CA LEU A 155 -0.54 6.47 1.66
C LEU A 155 -0.81 7.92 1.22
N ALA A 156 -2.01 8.23 0.72
CA ALA A 156 -2.38 9.61 0.38
C ALA A 156 -2.32 10.54 1.59
N MET A 157 -2.84 10.10 2.73
CA MET A 157 -2.78 10.85 3.98
C MET A 157 -1.34 11.03 4.47
N ALA A 158 -0.50 10.00 4.34
CA ALA A 158 0.91 10.12 4.68
C ALA A 158 1.63 11.17 3.81
N MET A 159 1.33 11.19 2.50
CA MET A 159 1.84 12.23 1.58
C MET A 159 1.33 13.63 1.95
N ALA A 160 0.05 13.75 2.34
CA ALA A 160 -0.52 15.03 2.77
C ALA A 160 0.16 15.58 4.03
N VAL A 161 0.39 14.71 5.02
CA VAL A 161 1.08 15.07 6.26
C VAL A 161 2.54 15.42 6.00
N ALA A 162 3.24 14.68 5.13
CA ALA A 162 4.60 15.02 4.71
C ALA A 162 4.64 16.41 4.04
N ALA A 163 3.76 16.67 3.07
CA ALA A 163 3.66 17.96 2.39
C ALA A 163 3.37 19.12 3.36
N LEU A 164 2.56 18.89 4.40
CA LEU A 164 2.30 19.89 5.45
C LEU A 164 3.53 20.13 6.34
N GLN A 165 4.24 19.07 6.75
CA GLN A 165 5.47 19.17 7.55
C GLN A 165 6.59 19.89 6.80
N ASP A 166 6.70 19.63 5.49
CA ASP A 166 7.66 20.25 4.58
C ASP A 166 7.23 21.64 4.10
N LYS A 167 6.07 22.15 4.59
CA LYS A 167 5.51 23.47 4.25
C LYS A 167 5.25 23.68 2.76
N GLN A 168 5.03 22.60 2.02
CA GLN A 168 4.60 22.65 0.62
C GLN A 168 3.14 23.07 0.49
N VAL A 169 2.33 22.74 1.51
CA VAL A 169 0.95 23.19 1.67
C VAL A 169 0.75 23.78 3.06
N ASN A 170 -0.26 24.64 3.20
CA ASN A 170 -0.60 25.28 4.47
C ASN A 170 -1.68 24.52 5.25
N ARG A 171 -2.42 23.64 4.58
CA ARG A 171 -3.52 22.88 5.20
C ARG A 171 -3.78 21.54 4.52
N ILE A 172 -4.37 20.62 5.28
CA ILE A 172 -4.89 19.33 4.81
C ILE A 172 -6.40 19.35 4.95
N ILE A 173 -7.12 18.92 3.90
CA ILE A 173 -8.58 18.78 3.93
C ILE A 173 -8.91 17.33 3.58
N LEU A 174 -9.44 16.60 4.55
CA LEU A 174 -9.92 15.24 4.39
C LEU A 174 -11.43 15.25 4.29
N THR A 175 -11.96 14.66 3.24
CA THR A 175 -13.40 14.65 3.01
C THR A 175 -13.90 13.30 2.52
N ARG A 176 -15.15 12.99 2.87
CA ARG A 176 -15.83 11.74 2.53
C ARG A 176 -17.29 12.05 2.18
N PRO A 177 -17.89 11.41 1.17
CA PRO A 177 -19.31 11.56 0.91
C PRO A 177 -20.11 10.91 2.04
N ALA A 178 -21.17 11.59 2.49
CA ALA A 178 -22.13 10.99 3.40
C ALA A 178 -23.03 10.06 2.59
N VAL A 179 -22.88 8.75 2.77
CA VAL A 179 -23.78 7.74 2.19
C VAL A 179 -24.35 6.88 3.30
N GLU A 180 -25.67 6.70 3.26
CA GLU A 180 -26.43 5.90 4.21
C GLU A 180 -26.18 4.40 3.94
N ALA A 181 -24.99 3.92 4.28
CA ALA A 181 -24.68 2.49 4.21
C ALA A 181 -25.35 1.77 5.39
N GLY A 182 -26.56 1.27 5.18
CA GLY A 182 -27.23 0.32 6.07
C GLY A 182 -28.12 0.91 7.17
N GLU A 183 -27.78 2.06 7.75
CA GLU A 183 -28.61 2.79 8.71
C GLU A 183 -28.95 4.18 8.16
N LYS A 184 -30.24 4.58 8.15
CA LYS A 184 -30.59 5.95 7.71
C LYS A 184 -29.99 6.94 8.69
N LEU A 185 -29.35 8.01 8.18
CA LEU A 185 -28.72 9.06 8.98
C LEU A 185 -29.72 9.66 10.01
N GLY A 186 -31.01 9.56 9.72
CA GLY A 186 -32.11 9.94 10.61
C GLY A 186 -32.21 9.18 11.94
N PHE A 187 -31.64 7.98 12.10
CA PHE A 187 -31.82 7.14 13.31
C PHE A 187 -30.76 7.30 14.39
N LEU A 188 -29.59 7.89 14.10
CA LEU A 188 -28.59 8.17 15.13
C LEU A 188 -29.07 9.36 15.99
N PRO A 189 -29.16 9.22 17.33
CA PRO A 189 -29.50 10.35 18.21
C PRO A 189 -28.34 11.37 18.23
N GLY A 190 -28.67 12.65 18.42
CA GLY A 190 -27.68 13.73 18.50
C GLY A 190 -27.79 14.79 17.40
N THR A 191 -26.84 15.74 17.43
CA THR A 191 -26.67 16.81 16.45
C THR A 191 -26.22 16.26 15.09
N LEU A 192 -26.39 17.04 14.01
CA LEU A 192 -25.97 16.62 12.66
C LEU A 192 -24.49 16.23 12.61
N SER A 193 -23.63 16.91 13.37
CA SER A 193 -22.20 16.58 13.50
C SER A 193 -21.98 15.21 14.16
N GLU A 194 -22.69 14.92 15.26
CA GLU A 194 -22.59 13.63 15.97
C GLU A 194 -23.06 12.44 15.10
N LYS A 195 -23.99 12.68 14.17
CA LYS A 195 -24.48 11.66 13.24
C LYS A 195 -23.48 11.35 12.13
N ILE A 196 -22.62 12.30 11.76
CA ILE A 196 -21.65 12.14 10.67
C ILE A 196 -20.28 11.67 11.19
N ASP A 197 -19.98 11.92 12.47
CA ASP A 197 -18.73 11.53 13.13
C ASP A 197 -18.32 10.06 12.91
N PRO A 198 -19.22 9.05 12.98
CA PRO A 198 -18.83 7.66 12.76
C PRO A 198 -18.23 7.39 11.37
N TYR A 199 -18.67 8.11 10.33
CA TYR A 199 -18.19 7.95 8.96
C TYR A 199 -16.81 8.60 8.74
N LEU A 200 -16.48 9.62 9.54
CA LEU A 200 -15.21 10.33 9.47
C LEU A 200 -14.16 9.72 10.41
N ARG A 201 -14.58 8.93 11.41
CA ARG A 201 -13.69 8.30 12.40
C ARG A 201 -12.48 7.57 11.82
N PRO A 202 -12.58 6.76 10.74
CA PRO A 202 -11.41 6.12 10.15
C PRO A 202 -10.32 7.11 9.68
N LEU A 203 -10.70 8.32 9.27
CA LEU A 203 -9.74 9.37 8.89
C LEU A 203 -9.06 9.96 10.13
N TYR A 204 -9.78 10.13 11.24
CA TYR A 204 -9.17 10.53 12.51
C TYR A 204 -8.20 9.48 13.04
N ASP A 205 -8.58 8.21 13.01
CA ASP A 205 -7.74 7.10 13.45
C ASP A 205 -6.43 7.03 12.64
N ALA A 206 -6.51 7.20 11.32
CA ALA A 206 -5.34 7.24 10.45
C ALA A 206 -4.43 8.45 10.73
N LEU A 207 -4.99 9.62 11.09
CA LEU A 207 -4.18 10.78 11.50
C LEU A 207 -3.39 10.50 12.77
N HIS A 208 -3.95 9.77 13.73
CA HIS A 208 -3.25 9.40 14.98
C HIS A 208 -2.03 8.50 14.75
N ASP A 209 -1.99 7.77 13.63
CA ASP A 209 -0.82 6.98 13.23
C ASP A 209 0.30 7.84 12.60
N MET A 210 -0.01 9.06 12.14
CA MET A 210 0.86 9.91 11.31
C MET A 210 1.34 11.18 12.02
N VAL A 211 0.51 11.72 12.91
CA VAL A 211 0.70 13.01 13.58
C VAL A 211 0.75 12.77 15.08
N ASP A 212 1.52 13.60 15.81
CA ASP A 212 1.53 13.52 17.26
C ASP A 212 0.11 13.76 17.82
N PRO A 213 -0.49 12.82 18.58
CA PRO A 213 -1.81 12.96 19.18
C PRO A 213 -1.99 14.25 19.99
N ASP A 214 -0.94 14.77 20.63
CA ASP A 214 -1.05 16.02 21.40
C ASP A 214 -1.17 17.25 20.49
N SER A 215 -0.74 17.14 19.23
CA SER A 215 -0.82 18.20 18.23
C SER A 215 -2.12 18.18 17.41
N ILE A 216 -2.76 17.02 17.26
CA ILE A 216 -3.97 16.85 16.42
C ILE A 216 -5.09 17.81 16.84
N PRO A 217 -5.49 17.92 18.12
CA PRO A 217 -6.55 18.85 18.53
C PRO A 217 -6.24 20.30 18.13
N ARG A 218 -4.98 20.73 18.29
CA ARG A 218 -4.55 22.09 17.95
C ARG A 218 -4.59 22.34 16.45
N LEU A 219 -4.19 21.36 15.64
CA LEU A 219 -4.22 21.44 14.17
C LEU A 219 -5.65 21.47 13.63
N LEU A 220 -6.56 20.71 14.24
CA LEU A 220 -7.99 20.72 13.91
C LEU A 220 -8.64 22.06 14.29
N GLU A 221 -8.41 22.54 15.52
CA GLU A 221 -8.97 23.81 16.01
C GLU A 221 -8.47 25.01 15.18
N ALA A 222 -7.20 25.00 14.77
CA ALA A 222 -6.63 26.02 13.91
C ALA A 222 -7.08 25.92 12.43
N GLY A 223 -7.79 24.84 12.04
CA GLY A 223 -8.18 24.57 10.65
C GLY A 223 -7.00 24.23 9.74
N THR A 224 -5.83 23.90 10.30
CA THR A 224 -4.67 23.42 9.54
C THR A 224 -4.94 22.00 9.01
N ILE A 225 -5.65 21.18 9.79
CA ILE A 225 -6.26 19.93 9.33
C ILE A 225 -7.76 20.10 9.43
N GLU A 226 -8.49 19.80 8.38
CA GLU A 226 -9.94 19.82 8.34
C GLU A 226 -10.45 18.42 7.96
N VAL A 227 -11.35 17.85 8.76
CA VAL A 227 -12.03 16.60 8.44
C VAL A 227 -13.52 16.90 8.34
N ALA A 228 -14.08 16.88 7.13
CA ALA A 228 -15.43 17.37 6.89
C ALA A 228 -16.17 16.58 5.79
N PRO A 229 -17.53 16.55 5.81
CA PRO A 229 -18.32 15.91 4.76
C PRO A 229 -18.14 16.60 3.41
N LEU A 230 -18.29 15.86 2.30
CA LEU A 230 -18.12 16.40 0.94
C LEU A 230 -18.99 17.64 0.65
N ALA A 231 -20.17 17.73 1.25
CA ALA A 231 -21.07 18.87 1.09
C ALA A 231 -20.45 20.22 1.49
N TYR A 232 -19.49 20.21 2.43
CA TYR A 232 -18.80 21.41 2.93
C TYR A 232 -17.80 21.97 1.91
N MET A 233 -17.49 21.23 0.84
CA MET A 233 -16.62 21.69 -0.23
C MET A 233 -17.32 22.67 -1.19
N ARG A 234 -18.66 22.73 -1.17
CA ARG A 234 -19.45 23.54 -2.10
C ARG A 234 -19.10 25.03 -1.95
N GLY A 235 -18.83 25.69 -3.09
CA GLY A 235 -18.55 27.12 -3.13
C GLY A 235 -17.16 27.53 -2.64
N ARG A 236 -16.29 26.57 -2.28
CA ARG A 236 -14.92 26.85 -1.85
C ARG A 236 -13.96 26.92 -3.03
N THR A 237 -12.87 27.64 -2.86
CA THR A 237 -11.65 27.50 -3.67
C THR A 237 -10.53 27.10 -2.73
N LEU A 238 -9.91 25.96 -3.01
CA LEU A 238 -8.96 25.32 -2.10
C LEU A 238 -7.55 25.65 -2.59
N ASN A 239 -7.02 26.80 -2.18
CA ASN A 239 -5.62 27.18 -2.39
C ASN A 239 -4.72 26.64 -1.27
N ASP A 240 -3.44 26.43 -1.61
CA ASP A 240 -2.34 25.99 -0.74
C ASP A 240 -2.72 24.82 0.17
N ALA A 241 -3.43 23.84 -0.40
CA ALA A 241 -4.06 22.75 0.33
C ALA A 241 -3.75 21.38 -0.27
N PHE A 242 -3.56 20.38 0.60
CA PHE A 242 -3.62 18.98 0.20
C PHE A 242 -5.00 18.44 0.51
N VAL A 243 -5.76 18.05 -0.51
CA VAL A 243 -7.17 17.69 -0.38
C VAL A 243 -7.36 16.22 -0.73
N ILE A 244 -7.97 15.45 0.15
CA ILE A 244 -8.25 14.02 -0.06
C ILE A 244 -9.75 13.79 -0.03
N LEU A 245 -10.31 13.24 -1.11
CA LEU A 245 -11.67 12.71 -1.15
C LEU A 245 -11.62 11.18 -1.03
N ASP A 246 -11.99 10.67 0.12
CA ASP A 246 -12.05 9.23 0.41
C ASP A 246 -13.43 8.64 0.12
N GLU A 247 -13.48 7.32 -0.13
CA GLU A 247 -14.66 6.58 -0.62
C GLU A 247 -15.36 7.25 -1.80
N ALA A 248 -14.58 7.74 -2.75
CA ALA A 248 -15.09 8.47 -3.90
C ALA A 248 -16.07 7.67 -4.77
N GLN A 249 -16.07 6.33 -4.67
CA GLN A 249 -17.05 5.49 -5.37
C GLN A 249 -18.50 5.83 -4.98
N ASN A 250 -18.68 6.41 -3.80
CA ASN A 250 -19.94 6.82 -3.21
C ASN A 250 -20.34 8.27 -3.56
N THR A 251 -19.75 8.84 -4.61
CA THR A 251 -20.12 10.15 -5.17
C THR A 251 -20.94 10.02 -6.44
N THR A 252 -21.83 10.97 -6.69
CA THR A 252 -22.43 11.17 -8.03
C THR A 252 -21.47 11.90 -8.97
N SER A 253 -21.73 11.86 -10.28
CA SER A 253 -20.96 12.63 -11.26
C SER A 253 -20.98 14.14 -10.99
N GLU A 254 -22.11 14.68 -10.54
CA GLU A 254 -22.25 16.09 -10.15
C GLU A 254 -21.40 16.43 -8.94
N GLN A 255 -21.38 15.56 -7.92
CA GLN A 255 -20.55 15.74 -6.72
C GLN A 255 -19.06 15.65 -7.05
N MET A 256 -18.66 14.71 -7.92
CA MET A 256 -17.28 14.58 -8.36
C MET A 256 -16.83 15.83 -9.14
N LYS A 257 -17.64 16.30 -10.09
CA LYS A 257 -17.36 17.55 -10.83
C LYS A 257 -17.33 18.76 -9.89
N MET A 258 -18.25 18.83 -8.93
CA MET A 258 -18.25 19.88 -7.91
C MET A 258 -16.93 19.89 -7.13
N PHE A 259 -16.48 18.73 -6.66
CA PHE A 259 -15.24 18.57 -5.91
C PHE A 259 -13.99 18.96 -6.71
N LEU A 260 -13.80 18.38 -7.90
CA LEU A 260 -12.61 18.63 -8.72
C LEU A 260 -12.49 20.10 -9.13
N THR A 261 -13.61 20.80 -9.33
CA THR A 261 -13.61 22.24 -9.64
C THR A 261 -13.36 23.14 -8.43
N ARG A 262 -13.12 22.59 -7.24
CA ARG A 262 -12.68 23.37 -6.06
C ARG A 262 -11.16 23.54 -6.02
N LEU A 263 -10.41 22.86 -6.89
CA LEU A 263 -8.95 22.95 -6.97
C LEU A 263 -8.52 24.41 -7.16
N GLY A 264 -7.67 24.89 -6.25
CA GLY A 264 -7.05 26.21 -6.30
C GLY A 264 -5.55 26.12 -6.57
N PHE A 265 -4.89 27.27 -6.60
CA PHE A 265 -3.44 27.36 -6.81
C PHE A 265 -2.67 26.79 -5.61
N GLY A 266 -1.50 26.20 -5.89
CA GLY A 266 -0.62 25.65 -4.85
C GLY A 266 -1.19 24.41 -4.14
N SER A 267 -2.20 23.76 -4.73
CA SER A 267 -2.90 22.64 -4.10
C SER A 267 -2.72 21.34 -4.85
N LYS A 268 -2.87 20.24 -4.12
CA LYS A 268 -2.94 18.87 -4.66
C LYS A 268 -4.25 18.22 -4.25
N MET A 269 -4.80 17.39 -5.14
CA MET A 269 -6.01 16.60 -4.89
C MET A 269 -5.72 15.11 -5.07
N VAL A 270 -6.13 14.31 -4.09
CA VAL A 270 -6.11 12.86 -4.20
C VAL A 270 -7.52 12.31 -4.00
N VAL A 271 -7.99 11.52 -4.95
CA VAL A 271 -9.33 10.91 -4.93
C VAL A 271 -9.15 9.40 -4.77
N THR A 272 -9.61 8.85 -3.66
CA THR A 272 -9.46 7.42 -3.33
C THR A 272 -10.80 6.70 -3.32
N GLY A 273 -10.83 5.48 -3.85
CA GLY A 273 -12.06 4.68 -3.80
C GLY A 273 -11.92 3.28 -4.38
N ASP A 274 -13.01 2.53 -4.29
CA ASP A 274 -13.14 1.19 -4.84
C ASP A 274 -14.40 1.10 -5.70
N VAL A 275 -14.23 1.07 -7.02
CA VAL A 275 -15.35 1.02 -7.98
C VAL A 275 -16.21 -0.25 -7.88
N THR A 276 -15.76 -1.26 -7.11
CA THR A 276 -16.53 -2.49 -6.86
C THR A 276 -17.43 -2.41 -5.62
N GLN A 277 -17.27 -1.38 -4.77
CA GLN A 277 -18.01 -1.20 -3.50
C GLN A 277 -18.88 0.06 -3.53
N VAL A 278 -19.76 0.16 -4.53
CA VAL A 278 -20.64 1.33 -4.71
C VAL A 278 -21.89 1.17 -3.85
N ASP A 279 -22.10 2.09 -2.90
CA ASP A 279 -23.24 2.12 -1.98
C ASP A 279 -24.33 3.13 -2.41
N LEU A 280 -24.27 3.63 -3.65
CA LEU A 280 -25.23 4.60 -4.16
C LEU A 280 -26.64 4.00 -4.32
N PRO A 281 -27.70 4.74 -3.97
CA PRO A 281 -29.06 4.25 -4.12
C PRO A 281 -29.42 4.03 -5.60
N GLY A 282 -30.23 3.01 -5.87
CA GLY A 282 -30.81 2.76 -7.19
C GLY A 282 -29.80 2.34 -8.27
N ASN A 283 -28.65 1.77 -7.88
CA ASN A 283 -27.57 1.38 -8.80
C ASN A 283 -27.07 2.55 -9.68
N ALA A 284 -27.08 3.77 -9.14
CA ALA A 284 -26.58 4.93 -9.86
C ALA A 284 -25.10 4.74 -10.26
N VAL A 285 -24.74 5.26 -11.43
CA VAL A 285 -23.35 5.21 -11.91
C VAL A 285 -22.47 6.07 -10.99
N SER A 286 -21.41 5.47 -10.47
CA SER A 286 -20.43 6.14 -9.62
C SER A 286 -19.71 7.28 -10.36
N GLY A 287 -19.64 8.44 -9.71
CA GLY A 287 -18.88 9.60 -10.17
C GLY A 287 -17.38 9.31 -10.29
N LEU A 288 -16.82 8.47 -9.41
CA LEU A 288 -15.43 8.03 -9.50
C LEU A 288 -15.16 7.28 -10.79
N ARG A 289 -16.02 6.31 -11.13
CA ARG A 289 -15.87 5.50 -12.34
C ARG A 289 -15.94 6.37 -13.59
N MET A 290 -16.92 7.27 -13.65
CA MET A 290 -17.06 8.17 -14.80
C MET A 290 -15.87 9.14 -14.91
N ALA A 291 -15.42 9.73 -13.80
CA ALA A 291 -14.31 10.67 -13.82
C ALA A 291 -12.99 10.00 -14.21
N SER A 292 -12.72 8.77 -13.76
CA SER A 292 -11.49 8.06 -14.14
C SER A 292 -11.44 7.68 -15.61
N GLU A 293 -12.60 7.47 -16.25
CA GLU A 293 -12.70 7.23 -17.70
C GLU A 293 -12.60 8.54 -18.49
N VAL A 294 -13.24 9.62 -18.03
CA VAL A 294 -13.30 10.92 -18.75
C VAL A 294 -11.98 11.70 -18.66
N LEU A 295 -11.26 11.59 -17.55
CA LEU A 295 -10.05 12.37 -17.28
C LEU A 295 -8.76 11.62 -17.65
N GLU A 296 -8.86 10.39 -18.18
CA GLU A 296 -7.70 9.62 -18.60
C GLU A 296 -6.96 10.34 -19.74
N GLY A 297 -5.65 10.53 -19.59
CA GLY A 297 -4.80 11.20 -20.59
C GLY A 297 -4.75 12.73 -20.49
N ILE A 298 -5.43 13.35 -19.53
CA ILE A 298 -5.25 14.78 -19.25
C ILE A 298 -3.90 14.97 -18.52
N GLU A 299 -3.11 15.93 -18.99
CA GLU A 299 -1.84 16.31 -18.35
C GLU A 299 -2.08 16.70 -16.88
N ASP A 300 -1.15 16.34 -16.00
CA ASP A 300 -1.21 16.66 -14.56
C ASP A 300 -2.34 15.95 -13.78
N ILE A 301 -2.99 14.96 -14.42
CA ILE A 301 -3.95 14.03 -13.80
C ILE A 301 -3.44 12.59 -13.95
N SER A 302 -3.24 11.90 -12.82
CA SER A 302 -2.82 10.50 -12.79
C SER A 302 -3.94 9.55 -12.33
N ILE A 303 -4.15 8.45 -13.06
CA ILE A 303 -5.08 7.37 -12.67
C ILE A 303 -4.29 6.13 -12.25
N CYS A 304 -4.16 5.92 -10.95
CA CYS A 304 -3.42 4.79 -10.38
C CYS A 304 -4.39 3.66 -9.99
N ARG A 305 -4.17 2.47 -10.56
CA ARG A 305 -4.97 1.27 -10.29
C ARG A 305 -4.18 0.33 -9.38
N LEU A 306 -4.70 0.08 -8.18
CA LEU A 306 -4.20 -0.88 -7.20
C LEU A 306 -5.08 -2.13 -7.24
N ASP A 307 -4.50 -3.29 -6.96
CA ASP A 307 -5.20 -4.58 -7.03
C ASP A 307 -5.03 -5.43 -5.77
N ALA A 308 -5.56 -6.66 -5.77
CA ALA A 308 -5.51 -7.56 -4.64
C ALA A 308 -4.07 -7.93 -4.22
N SER A 309 -3.09 -7.87 -5.14
CA SER A 309 -1.69 -8.14 -4.85
C SER A 309 -1.03 -7.03 -4.02
N ASP A 310 -1.64 -5.84 -4.01
CA ASP A 310 -1.22 -4.67 -3.22
C ASP A 310 -1.75 -4.67 -1.79
N VAL A 311 -2.60 -5.64 -1.44
CA VAL A 311 -3.13 -5.77 -0.08
C VAL A 311 -2.06 -6.34 0.83
N VAL A 312 -1.53 -5.50 1.72
CA VAL A 312 -0.54 -5.90 2.72
C VAL A 312 -1.15 -5.89 4.11
N ARG A 313 -1.53 -7.07 4.58
CA ARG A 313 -2.14 -7.29 5.90
C ARG A 313 -1.23 -8.14 6.76
N HIS A 314 -1.40 -8.03 8.07
CA HIS A 314 -0.73 -8.90 9.02
C HIS A 314 -1.03 -10.38 8.72
N ARG A 315 -0.03 -11.26 8.84
CA ARG A 315 -0.14 -12.70 8.51
C ARG A 315 -1.37 -13.36 9.11
N LEU A 316 -1.64 -13.10 10.39
CA LEU A 316 -2.83 -13.63 11.07
C LEU A 316 -4.15 -13.24 10.40
N ILE A 317 -4.27 -12.02 9.86
CA ILE A 317 -5.49 -11.59 9.16
C ILE A 317 -5.62 -12.37 7.85
N ALA A 318 -4.52 -12.58 7.12
CA ALA A 318 -4.52 -13.43 5.93
C ALA A 318 -4.92 -14.87 6.25
N ASP A 319 -4.42 -15.43 7.36
CA ASP A 319 -4.77 -16.77 7.83
C ASP A 319 -6.25 -16.89 8.18
N ILE A 320 -6.81 -15.87 8.86
CA ILE A 320 -8.23 -15.79 9.20
C ILE A 320 -9.08 -15.74 7.93
N VAL A 321 -8.79 -14.83 7.00
CA VAL A 321 -9.53 -14.71 5.73
C VAL A 321 -9.47 -16.03 4.96
N SER A 322 -8.29 -16.62 4.82
CA SER A 322 -8.09 -17.91 4.15
C SER A 322 -8.83 -19.07 4.82
N ALA A 323 -9.05 -19.01 6.15
CA ALA A 323 -9.86 -20.01 6.86
C ALA A 323 -11.35 -19.87 6.53
N TYR A 324 -11.87 -18.65 6.44
CA TYR A 324 -13.25 -18.38 6.03
C TYR A 324 -13.50 -18.72 4.55
N ASP A 325 -12.59 -18.33 3.65
CA ASP A 325 -12.72 -18.64 2.22
C ASP A 325 -12.80 -20.16 1.96
N ARG A 326 -11.94 -20.93 2.65
CA ARG A 326 -11.99 -22.41 2.59
C ARG A 326 -13.31 -22.97 3.10
N TRP A 327 -13.82 -22.42 4.21
CA TRP A 327 -15.09 -22.85 4.77
C TRP A 327 -16.28 -22.55 3.82
N ASP A 328 -16.30 -21.37 3.19
CA ASP A 328 -17.32 -20.99 2.22
C ASP A 328 -17.28 -21.85 0.95
N ASP A 329 -16.09 -22.12 0.43
CA ASP A 329 -15.87 -23.01 -0.72
C ASP A 329 -16.34 -24.44 -0.43
N ASP A 330 -16.04 -24.97 0.75
CA ASP A 330 -16.49 -26.30 1.17
C ASP A 330 -18.02 -26.37 1.28
N ARG A 331 -18.68 -25.29 1.74
CA ARG A 331 -20.15 -25.21 1.75
C ARG A 331 -20.76 -25.10 0.36
N ARG A 332 -20.13 -24.34 -0.55
CA ARG A 332 -20.57 -24.26 -1.97
C ARG A 332 -20.46 -25.62 -2.65
N LYS A 333 -19.35 -26.34 -2.46
CA LYS A 333 -19.14 -27.70 -2.99
C LYS A 333 -20.08 -28.72 -2.34
N GLY A 334 -20.36 -28.60 -1.04
CA GLY A 334 -21.32 -29.46 -0.33
C GLY A 334 -22.77 -29.29 -0.79
N ARG A 335 -23.16 -28.10 -1.27
CA ARG A 335 -24.49 -27.82 -1.85
C ARG A 335 -24.66 -28.32 -3.28
N GLN A 336 -23.58 -28.58 -4.02
CA GLN A 336 -23.61 -29.04 -5.41
C GLN A 336 -23.65 -30.57 -5.59
N ARG A 337 -23.59 -31.38 -4.52
CA ARG A 337 -23.82 -32.83 -4.63
C ARG A 337 -25.32 -33.10 -4.82
N PRO A 338 -25.77 -33.67 -5.95
CA PRO A 338 -27.17 -34.03 -6.12
C PRO A 338 -27.51 -35.13 -5.13
N ARG A 339 -28.63 -34.97 -4.40
CA ARG A 339 -29.28 -36.09 -3.72
C ARG A 339 -29.71 -37.07 -4.83
N HIS A 340 -28.98 -38.16 -5.01
CA HIS A 340 -29.49 -39.30 -5.76
C HIS A 340 -30.75 -39.80 -5.05
N THR A 341 -31.92 -39.41 -5.57
CA THR A 341 -33.20 -40.05 -5.29
C THR A 341 -33.12 -41.50 -5.76
N LYS A 342 -33.39 -42.42 -4.83
CA LYS A 342 -33.54 -43.86 -5.08
C LYS A 342 -34.75 -44.16 -5.94
#